data_AF-A0A0B4N038-F1
#
_entry.id   AF-A0A0B4N038-F1
#
_cell.length_a   1.000
_cell.length_b   1.000
_cell.length_c   1.000
_cell.angle_alpha   90.00
_cell.angle_beta   90.00
_cell.angle_gamma   90.00
#
_symmetry.space_group_name_H-M   'P 1'
#
loop_
_entity.id
_entity.type
_entity.pdbx_description
1 polymer ?
#
loop_
_entity_poly.entity_id
_entity_poly.type
_entity_poly.pdbx_seq_one_letter_code
_entity_poly.pdbx_strand_id
1 'polypeptide(L)'
;MTRADTSSDAAYIADYGTARNCNIHDVEVPTFTLGDVSRAWFGYNGTRSACGDEKEKGVFTCTDMAPIAVNDTLSYAYVAGTADSKCGKCYHLQYDGHFANEMENNPPRETHKALKGKHMIVMASNIGMDVAGGNPNLPAGQFDLMVPGGGVGAFDALTVQVNKGRDFNWGAGFGGFLTECQNKLGYEATLVAYQTCIKDMCDAAFGDAGLPNLLRGCHWFADWYKAADNPTYYIEEVECPQYLIDHYMSRFNTTTQTNIKKVTDWSTYKEGDVLDTLHCWKAGEAPPENGWTNPSAGCDVK
;
A
#
# COMPACT_ATOMS: atom_id res chain seq x y z
N MET A 1 -15.95 2.20 -1.48
CA MET A 1 -14.59 2.38 -0.92
C MET A 1 -14.75 2.53 0.57
N THR A 2 -14.28 1.58 1.34
CA THR A 2 -14.34 1.62 2.81
C THR A 2 -13.39 2.72 3.28
N ARG A 3 -13.92 3.94 3.31
CA ARG A 3 -13.25 5.12 3.84
C ARG A 3 -13.22 4.98 5.35
N ALA A 4 -12.16 5.52 5.96
CA ALA A 4 -12.13 5.71 7.41
C ALA A 4 -13.41 6.41 7.88
N ASP A 5 -13.91 6.05 9.05
CA ASP A 5 -15.07 6.72 9.64
C ASP A 5 -14.75 8.20 9.90
N THR A 6 -15.34 9.10 9.13
CA THR A 6 -15.14 10.56 9.26
C THR A 6 -16.24 11.23 10.09
N SER A 7 -17.02 10.49 10.87
CA SER A 7 -18.08 11.06 11.73
C SER A 7 -17.54 11.90 12.88
N SER A 8 -16.32 11.59 13.34
CA SER A 8 -15.58 12.35 14.34
C SER A 8 -14.08 12.03 14.26
N ASP A 9 -13.23 12.86 14.84
CA ASP A 9 -11.79 12.57 14.91
C ASP A 9 -11.48 11.31 15.74
N ALA A 10 -12.29 11.03 16.76
CA ALA A 10 -12.17 9.81 17.57
C ALA A 10 -12.51 8.56 16.76
N ALA A 11 -13.59 8.59 15.97
CA ALA A 11 -13.96 7.50 15.08
C ALA A 11 -12.92 7.30 13.97
N TYR A 12 -12.41 8.40 13.43
CA TYR A 12 -11.36 8.38 12.40
C TYR A 12 -10.09 7.67 12.88
N ILE A 13 -9.61 8.02 14.08
CA ILE A 13 -8.44 7.36 14.67
C ILE A 13 -8.74 5.92 15.10
N ALA A 14 -9.95 5.63 15.58
CA ALA A 14 -10.36 4.26 15.91
C ALA A 14 -10.35 3.32 14.69
N ASP A 15 -10.57 3.86 13.49
CA ASP A 15 -10.48 3.15 12.21
C ASP A 15 -9.08 3.24 11.55
N TYR A 16 -8.05 3.64 12.31
CA TYR A 16 -6.67 3.85 11.85
C TYR A 16 -6.50 4.93 10.76
N GLY A 17 -7.49 5.81 10.59
CA GLY A 17 -7.43 6.93 9.67
C GLY A 17 -7.14 6.51 8.22
N THR A 18 -6.22 7.23 7.57
CA THR A 18 -5.85 6.99 6.18
C THR A 18 -4.48 6.33 6.06
N ALA A 19 -4.36 5.43 5.07
CA ALA A 19 -3.09 4.83 4.67
C ALA A 19 -2.07 5.91 4.29
N ARG A 20 -0.87 5.83 4.87
CA ARG A 20 0.28 6.68 4.53
C ARG A 20 0.59 6.56 3.04
N ASN A 21 0.92 7.70 2.42
CA ASN A 21 1.46 7.75 1.07
C ASN A 21 2.78 8.52 1.10
N CYS A 22 3.71 8.13 0.24
CA CYS A 22 5.03 8.73 0.15
C CYS A 22 5.25 9.35 -1.23
N ASN A 23 6.12 10.35 -1.32
CA ASN A 23 6.55 10.88 -2.60
C ASN A 23 7.55 9.92 -3.28
N ILE A 24 8.08 10.32 -4.44
CA ILE A 24 9.05 9.52 -5.21
C ILE A 24 10.32 9.16 -4.43
N HIS A 25 10.65 9.92 -3.37
CA HIS A 25 11.82 9.71 -2.52
C HIS A 25 11.54 8.91 -1.26
N ASP A 26 10.37 8.26 -1.18
CA ASP A 26 9.91 7.49 -0.02
C ASP A 26 9.75 8.34 1.26
N VAL A 27 9.48 9.64 1.09
CA VAL A 27 9.15 10.54 2.19
C VAL A 27 7.64 10.65 2.29
N GLU A 28 7.09 10.37 3.46
CA GLU A 28 5.64 10.51 3.68
C GLU A 28 5.18 11.95 3.40
N VAL A 29 4.01 12.05 2.78
CA VAL A 29 3.29 13.31 2.57
C VAL A 29 1.85 13.17 3.07
N PRO A 30 1.14 14.28 3.31
CA PRO A 30 -0.28 14.25 3.66
C PRO A 30 -1.10 13.43 2.67
N THR A 31 -2.04 12.64 3.19
CA THR A 31 -2.98 11.84 2.39
C THR A 31 -4.08 12.69 1.79
N PHE A 32 -4.39 13.83 2.42
CA PHE A 32 -5.20 14.89 1.87
C PHE A 32 -4.71 16.25 2.34
N THR A 33 -4.97 17.26 1.51
CA THR A 33 -4.63 18.66 1.76
C THR A 33 -5.87 19.53 1.69
N LEU A 34 -5.79 20.73 2.24
CA LEU A 34 -6.76 21.77 2.07
C LEU A 34 -6.69 22.29 0.63
N GLY A 35 -7.73 21.96 -0.12
CA GLY A 35 -7.85 22.06 -1.56
C GLY A 35 -8.54 23.34 -2.02
N ASP A 36 -9.66 23.19 -2.74
CA ASP A 36 -10.38 24.35 -3.26
C ASP A 36 -11.07 25.05 -2.07
N VAL A 37 -10.47 26.14 -1.64
CA VAL A 37 -11.04 26.99 -0.61
C VAL A 37 -11.72 28.16 -1.31
N SER A 38 -12.99 28.37 -0.97
CA SER A 38 -13.72 29.59 -1.34
C SER A 38 -14.37 30.21 -0.11
N ARG A 39 -14.94 31.40 -0.29
CA ARG A 39 -15.72 32.09 0.75
C ARG A 39 -16.90 31.27 1.31
N ALA A 40 -17.33 30.22 0.63
CA ALA A 40 -18.48 29.41 1.02
C ALA A 40 -18.16 27.92 1.21
N TRP A 41 -16.93 27.48 0.92
CA TRP A 41 -16.61 26.06 0.88
C TRP A 41 -15.17 25.76 1.30
N PHE A 42 -15.02 24.74 2.14
CA PHE A 42 -13.76 24.13 2.52
C PHE A 42 -13.68 22.74 1.94
N GLY A 43 -12.82 22.56 0.94
CA GLY A 43 -12.57 21.27 0.32
C GLY A 43 -11.31 20.61 0.82
N TYR A 44 -11.41 19.33 1.16
CA TYR A 44 -10.25 18.46 1.28
C TYR A 44 -10.05 17.71 -0.03
N ASN A 45 -8.85 17.82 -0.58
CA ASN A 45 -8.45 17.12 -1.78
C ASN A 45 -7.46 16.02 -1.40
N GLY A 46 -7.79 14.77 -1.73
CA GLY A 46 -6.86 13.66 -1.61
C GLY A 46 -5.60 13.94 -2.43
N THR A 47 -4.45 13.61 -1.86
CA THR A 47 -3.18 13.74 -2.55
C THR A 47 -3.15 12.77 -3.73
N ARG A 48 -2.83 13.27 -4.92
CA ARG A 48 -3.03 12.52 -6.17
C ARG A 48 -1.93 11.47 -6.37
N SER A 49 -2.35 10.27 -6.75
CA SER A 49 -1.49 9.11 -6.98
C SER A 49 -0.64 9.24 -8.25
N ALA A 50 0.61 8.77 -8.19
CA ALA A 50 1.52 8.65 -9.33
C ALA A 50 1.03 7.68 -10.43
N CYS A 51 0.10 6.76 -10.11
CA CYS A 51 -0.54 5.89 -11.11
C CYS A 51 -1.41 6.68 -12.11
N GLY A 52 -1.83 7.89 -11.75
CA GLY A 52 -2.54 8.82 -12.61
C GLY A 52 -1.62 9.60 -13.56
N ASP A 53 -1.99 10.86 -13.81
CA ASP A 53 -1.25 11.78 -14.67
C ASP A 53 -0.08 12.45 -13.94
N GLU A 54 -0.05 12.33 -12.62
CA GLU A 54 0.93 13.00 -11.75
C GLU A 54 2.36 12.49 -11.96
N LYS A 55 2.52 11.20 -12.26
CA LYS A 55 3.81 10.53 -12.39
C LYS A 55 4.73 10.86 -11.20
N GLU A 56 5.95 11.33 -11.44
CA GLU A 56 6.93 11.65 -10.40
C GLU A 56 6.45 12.69 -9.37
N LYS A 57 5.49 13.54 -9.75
CA LYS A 57 4.93 14.60 -8.89
C LYS A 57 3.87 14.10 -7.92
N GLY A 58 3.39 12.88 -8.14
CA GLY A 58 2.33 12.24 -7.37
C GLY A 58 2.88 11.51 -6.15
N VAL A 59 1.99 10.71 -5.56
CA VAL A 59 2.34 9.84 -4.43
C VAL A 59 2.26 8.37 -4.76
N PHE A 60 3.11 7.62 -4.07
CA PHE A 60 3.35 6.21 -4.14
C PHE A 60 2.99 5.59 -2.79
N THR A 61 2.89 4.27 -2.75
CA THR A 61 2.90 3.54 -1.48
C THR A 61 4.25 3.75 -0.79
N CYS A 62 4.23 4.02 0.52
CA CYS A 62 5.46 4.06 1.30
C CYS A 62 6.14 2.70 1.29
N THR A 63 7.44 2.65 0.96
CA THR A 63 8.12 1.38 0.73
C THR A 63 8.30 0.59 2.01
N ASP A 64 8.23 1.24 3.18
CA ASP A 64 8.23 0.60 4.50
C ASP A 64 6.99 -0.29 4.75
N MET A 65 5.95 -0.17 3.91
CA MET A 65 4.82 -1.11 3.84
C MET A 65 5.16 -2.42 3.09
N ALA A 66 6.37 -2.59 2.56
CA ALA A 66 6.81 -3.86 2.00
C ALA A 66 6.83 -4.97 3.07
N PRO A 67 6.47 -6.22 2.72
CA PRO A 67 6.27 -7.30 3.67
C PRO A 67 7.54 -7.63 4.46
N ILE A 68 7.36 -8.12 5.68
CA ILE A 68 8.45 -8.49 6.59
C ILE A 68 8.27 -9.87 7.20
N ALA A 69 9.37 -10.60 7.33
CA ALA A 69 9.45 -11.78 8.18
C ALA A 69 9.67 -11.32 9.62
N VAL A 70 8.75 -11.64 10.53
CA VAL A 70 8.93 -11.43 11.97
C VAL A 70 9.85 -12.52 12.53
N ASN A 71 9.64 -13.75 12.07
CA ASN A 71 10.50 -14.91 12.30
C ASN A 71 10.25 -15.95 11.20
N ASP A 72 10.81 -17.15 11.35
CA ASP A 72 10.70 -18.21 10.33
C ASP A 72 9.28 -18.70 10.07
N THR A 73 8.32 -18.45 10.98
CA THR A 73 6.94 -18.93 10.87
C THR A 73 5.90 -17.82 10.80
N LEU A 74 6.24 -16.57 11.14
CA LEU A 74 5.33 -15.42 11.16
C LEU A 74 5.82 -14.28 10.26
N SER A 75 4.91 -13.72 9.47
CA SER A 75 5.15 -12.54 8.62
C SER A 75 4.04 -11.50 8.78
N TYR A 76 4.36 -10.25 8.49
CA TYR A 76 3.38 -9.17 8.34
C TYR A 76 3.43 -8.58 6.94
N ALA A 77 2.28 -8.19 6.41
CA ALA A 77 2.16 -7.60 5.08
C ALA A 77 0.90 -6.74 4.94
N TYR A 78 0.80 -6.06 3.81
CA TYR A 78 -0.41 -5.36 3.38
C TYR A 78 -0.99 -6.00 2.14
N VAL A 79 -2.32 -5.91 1.99
CA VAL A 79 -3.06 -6.55 0.90
C VAL A 79 -4.08 -5.61 0.30
N ALA A 80 -4.42 -5.86 -0.97
CA ALA A 80 -5.68 -5.40 -1.55
C ALA A 80 -6.74 -6.50 -1.38
N GLY A 81 -7.90 -6.15 -0.84
CA GLY A 81 -9.05 -7.07 -0.69
C GLY A 81 -10.29 -6.53 -1.39
N THR A 82 -11.40 -7.24 -1.28
CA THR A 82 -12.69 -6.67 -1.72
C THR A 82 -13.07 -5.46 -0.87
N ALA A 83 -14.07 -4.69 -1.30
CA ALA A 83 -14.62 -3.61 -0.48
C ALA A 83 -15.09 -4.08 0.91
N ASP A 84 -15.55 -5.33 1.01
CA ASP A 84 -16.01 -5.96 2.26
C ASP A 84 -14.87 -6.33 3.22
N SER A 85 -13.64 -6.42 2.71
CA SER A 85 -12.45 -6.66 3.54
C SER A 85 -12.05 -5.43 4.38
N LYS A 86 -12.69 -4.27 4.16
CA LYS A 86 -12.52 -2.97 4.86
C LYS A 86 -11.07 -2.55 5.14
N CYS A 87 -10.59 -1.48 4.50
CA CYS A 87 -9.27 -0.94 4.82
C CYS A 87 -9.09 -0.65 6.31
N GLY A 88 -7.91 -0.97 6.85
CA GLY A 88 -7.60 -0.86 8.28
C GLY A 88 -7.93 -2.12 9.10
N LYS A 89 -8.65 -3.10 8.55
CA LYS A 89 -8.83 -4.40 9.22
C LYS A 89 -7.65 -5.34 8.98
N CYS A 90 -7.40 -6.21 9.95
CA CYS A 90 -6.37 -7.24 9.86
C CYS A 90 -6.94 -8.66 9.83
N TYR A 91 -6.22 -9.51 9.11
CA TYR A 91 -6.59 -10.90 8.90
C TYR A 91 -5.39 -11.78 9.14
N HIS A 92 -5.60 -12.88 9.85
CA HIS A 92 -4.62 -13.92 10.01
C HIS A 92 -4.82 -14.97 8.91
N LEU A 93 -3.75 -15.26 8.19
CA LEU A 93 -3.67 -16.25 7.12
C LEU A 93 -2.76 -17.39 7.58
N GLN A 94 -3.26 -18.61 7.54
CA GLN A 94 -2.44 -19.81 7.72
C GLN A 94 -2.40 -20.61 6.42
N TYR A 95 -1.22 -20.70 5.81
CA TYR A 95 -1.05 -21.38 4.53
C TYR A 95 -1.18 -22.89 4.68
N ASP A 96 -1.95 -23.52 3.79
CA ASP A 96 -2.26 -24.96 3.84
C ASP A 96 -1.33 -25.82 2.97
N GLY A 97 -0.54 -25.17 2.11
CA GLY A 97 0.38 -25.80 1.17
C GLY A 97 -0.23 -26.14 -0.19
N HIS A 98 -1.40 -25.58 -0.49
CA HIS A 98 -2.17 -25.81 -1.72
C HIS A 98 -2.34 -24.48 -2.51
N PHE A 99 -3.09 -24.53 -3.61
CA PHE A 99 -3.46 -23.37 -4.43
C PHE A 99 -4.84 -23.62 -5.07
N ALA A 100 -5.52 -22.55 -5.52
CA ALA A 100 -6.94 -22.64 -5.89
C ALA A 100 -7.24 -23.53 -7.11
N ASN A 101 -6.29 -23.67 -8.03
CA ASN A 101 -6.46 -24.40 -9.30
C ASN A 101 -5.78 -25.79 -9.27
N GLU A 102 -5.63 -26.39 -8.08
CA GLU A 102 -5.08 -27.73 -7.90
C GLU A 102 -5.93 -28.81 -8.57
N MET A 103 -5.27 -29.75 -9.24
CA MET A 103 -5.87 -30.93 -9.88
C MET A 103 -4.85 -32.06 -9.97
N GLU A 104 -5.28 -33.28 -10.28
CA GLU A 104 -4.42 -34.49 -10.30
C GLU A 104 -3.15 -34.33 -11.17
N ASN A 105 -3.28 -33.65 -12.32
CA ASN A 105 -2.19 -33.38 -13.25
C ASN A 105 -1.49 -32.01 -13.03
N ASN A 106 -1.86 -31.28 -11.99
CA ASN A 106 -1.23 -30.02 -11.56
C ASN A 106 -1.21 -29.97 -10.02
N PRO A 107 -0.42 -30.85 -9.37
CA PRO A 107 -0.36 -30.91 -7.91
C PRO A 107 0.42 -29.73 -7.31
N PRO A 108 0.29 -29.45 -5.99
CA PRO A 108 1.03 -28.39 -5.35
C PRO A 108 2.55 -28.56 -5.51
N ARG A 109 3.19 -27.49 -6.01
CA ARG A 109 4.65 -27.41 -6.19
C ARG A 109 5.38 -27.36 -4.84
N GLU A 110 6.69 -27.58 -4.88
CA GLU A 110 7.58 -27.48 -3.70
C GLU A 110 7.43 -26.12 -3.00
N THR A 111 7.26 -25.03 -3.76
CA THR A 111 7.05 -23.67 -3.26
C THR A 111 5.83 -23.57 -2.32
N HIS A 112 4.67 -24.12 -2.74
CA HIS A 112 3.46 -24.18 -1.90
C HIS A 112 3.69 -25.04 -0.65
N LYS A 113 4.23 -26.25 -0.82
CA LYS A 113 4.48 -27.19 0.27
C LYS A 113 5.42 -26.61 1.33
N ALA A 114 6.42 -25.84 0.92
CA ALA A 114 7.37 -25.17 1.82
C ALA A 114 6.75 -23.99 2.58
N LEU A 115 5.64 -23.44 2.09
CA LEU A 115 4.89 -22.37 2.76
C LEU A 115 3.90 -22.90 3.81
N LYS A 116 3.53 -24.19 3.73
CA LYS A 116 2.56 -24.82 4.62
C LYS A 116 2.86 -24.59 6.10
N GLY A 117 1.83 -24.21 6.85
CA GLY A 117 1.89 -23.98 8.28
C GLY A 117 2.54 -22.65 8.69
N LYS A 118 3.03 -21.85 7.74
CA LYS A 118 3.42 -20.46 8.02
C LYS A 118 2.19 -19.59 8.23
N HIS A 119 2.36 -18.61 9.08
CA HIS A 119 1.34 -17.67 9.51
C HIS A 119 1.69 -16.28 8.97
N MET A 120 0.70 -15.58 8.46
CA MET A 120 0.83 -14.19 8.07
C MET A 120 -0.31 -13.38 8.65
N ILE A 121 -0.01 -12.23 9.25
CA ILE A 121 -1.05 -11.24 9.56
C ILE A 121 -0.96 -10.15 8.51
N VAL A 122 -2.07 -9.94 7.80
CA VAL A 122 -2.18 -8.92 6.75
C VAL A 122 -3.13 -7.83 7.16
N MET A 123 -2.84 -6.58 6.76
CA MET A 123 -3.81 -5.48 6.84
C MET A 123 -4.34 -5.17 5.45
N ALA A 124 -5.67 -5.09 5.30
CA ALA A 124 -6.28 -4.57 4.09
C ALA A 124 -5.96 -3.07 3.99
N SER A 125 -5.24 -2.67 2.94
CA SER A 125 -4.86 -1.26 2.71
C SER A 125 -5.40 -0.69 1.41
N ASN A 126 -5.88 -1.55 0.51
CA ASN A 126 -6.42 -1.15 -0.78
C ASN A 126 -7.60 -2.05 -1.18
N ILE A 127 -8.34 -1.63 -2.21
CA ILE A 127 -9.40 -2.44 -2.82
C ILE A 127 -8.89 -3.04 -4.13
N GLY A 128 -8.91 -4.37 -4.22
CA GLY A 128 -8.76 -5.13 -5.46
C GLY A 128 -10.13 -5.30 -6.12
N MET A 129 -10.20 -5.09 -7.44
CA MET A 129 -11.45 -5.24 -8.20
C MET A 129 -11.56 -6.61 -8.88
N ASP A 130 -10.48 -7.38 -8.84
CA ASP A 130 -10.22 -8.68 -9.46
C ASP A 130 -10.05 -9.80 -8.43
N VAL A 131 -10.29 -9.50 -7.15
CA VAL A 131 -10.27 -10.47 -6.05
C VAL A 131 -11.68 -10.90 -5.67
N ALA A 132 -11.85 -12.20 -5.40
CA ALA A 132 -13.11 -12.76 -4.94
C ALA A 132 -13.35 -12.53 -3.43
N GLY A 133 -14.61 -12.33 -3.06
CA GLY A 133 -15.03 -12.29 -1.66
C GLY A 133 -15.01 -13.67 -1.00
N GLY A 134 -15.14 -13.67 0.33
CA GLY A 134 -15.25 -14.86 1.16
C GLY A 134 -16.69 -15.35 1.28
N ASN A 135 -17.07 -15.74 2.50
CA ASN A 135 -18.40 -16.28 2.80
C ASN A 135 -19.22 -15.28 3.65
N PRO A 136 -20.53 -15.52 3.88
CA PRO A 136 -21.37 -14.57 4.63
C PRO A 136 -20.92 -14.26 6.07
N ASN A 137 -20.14 -15.14 6.70
CA ASN A 137 -19.63 -14.96 8.07
C ASN A 137 -18.21 -14.35 8.09
N LEU A 138 -17.48 -14.44 6.98
CA LEU A 138 -16.17 -13.82 6.78
C LEU A 138 -16.09 -13.35 5.31
N PRO A 139 -16.53 -12.11 5.02
CA PRO A 139 -16.61 -11.60 3.66
C PRO A 139 -15.24 -11.38 2.98
N ALA A 140 -14.17 -11.31 3.77
CA ALA A 140 -12.81 -11.35 3.25
C ALA A 140 -12.50 -12.75 2.68
N GLY A 141 -11.97 -12.80 1.47
CA GLY A 141 -11.69 -14.06 0.76
C GLY A 141 -10.29 -14.03 0.15
N GLN A 142 -10.23 -13.65 -1.12
CA GLN A 142 -8.99 -13.48 -1.86
C GLN A 142 -8.36 -12.13 -1.55
N PHE A 143 -7.03 -12.14 -1.46
CA PHE A 143 -6.20 -10.97 -1.28
C PHE A 143 -5.10 -10.91 -2.33
N ASP A 144 -4.88 -9.72 -2.90
CA ASP A 144 -3.65 -9.44 -3.62
C ASP A 144 -2.59 -8.98 -2.64
N LEU A 145 -1.51 -9.74 -2.54
CA LEU A 145 -0.42 -9.43 -1.63
C LEU A 145 0.48 -8.35 -2.21
N MET A 146 0.74 -7.30 -1.43
CA MET A 146 1.64 -6.23 -1.83
C MET A 146 3.09 -6.72 -1.78
N VAL A 147 3.64 -7.08 -2.94
CA VAL A 147 5.00 -7.61 -3.08
C VAL A 147 5.79 -6.80 -4.10
N PRO A 148 6.89 -6.13 -3.71
CA PRO A 148 7.83 -5.57 -4.67
C PRO A 148 8.35 -6.65 -5.62
N GLY A 149 8.15 -6.48 -6.93
CA GLY A 149 8.47 -7.50 -7.94
C GLY A 149 7.37 -8.54 -8.20
N GLY A 150 6.20 -8.44 -7.54
CA GLY A 150 5.03 -9.30 -7.76
C GLY A 150 4.22 -8.98 -9.04
N GLY A 151 4.60 -7.94 -9.77
CA GLY A 151 3.91 -7.44 -10.96
C GLY A 151 3.11 -6.18 -10.66
N VAL A 152 3.17 -5.22 -11.59
CA VAL A 152 2.46 -3.92 -11.46
C VAL A 152 0.97 -4.01 -11.81
N GLY A 153 0.57 -5.09 -12.49
CA GLY A 153 -0.79 -5.32 -12.94
C GLY A 153 -1.25 -4.23 -13.91
N ALA A 154 -2.46 -3.70 -13.69
CA ALA A 154 -3.07 -2.71 -14.56
C ALA A 154 -2.46 -1.30 -14.47
N PHE A 155 -1.74 -0.98 -13.38
CA PHE A 155 -1.24 0.37 -13.12
C PHE A 155 0.23 0.35 -12.74
N ASP A 156 1.05 1.05 -13.51
CA ASP A 156 2.49 1.10 -13.29
C ASP A 156 2.96 2.50 -12.88
N ALA A 157 3.21 2.65 -11.58
CA ALA A 157 3.98 3.77 -11.03
C ALA A 157 5.35 3.31 -10.49
N LEU A 158 5.58 2.01 -10.31
CA LEU A 158 6.84 1.50 -9.77
C LEU A 158 8.02 1.80 -10.70
N THR A 159 7.82 1.68 -12.01
CA THR A 159 8.86 1.97 -12.99
C THR A 159 9.26 3.44 -13.00
N VAL A 160 8.32 4.34 -12.69
CA VAL A 160 8.59 5.78 -12.47
C VAL A 160 9.36 5.98 -11.17
N GLN A 161 8.96 5.32 -10.08
CA GLN A 161 9.57 5.51 -8.77
C GLN A 161 11.03 5.06 -8.73
N VAL A 162 11.31 3.88 -9.30
CA VAL A 162 12.64 3.27 -9.27
C VAL A 162 13.52 3.76 -10.42
N ASN A 163 12.91 4.16 -11.54
CA ASN A 163 13.56 4.81 -12.68
C ASN A 163 14.81 4.09 -13.23
N LYS A 164 14.70 2.79 -13.52
CA LYS A 164 15.77 1.97 -14.13
C LYS A 164 15.96 2.16 -15.65
N GLY A 165 15.15 3.02 -16.26
CA GLY A 165 15.10 3.17 -17.70
C GLY A 165 14.18 2.16 -18.39
N ARG A 166 13.95 2.40 -19.69
CA ARG A 166 12.93 1.70 -20.48
C ARG A 166 13.27 0.25 -20.83
N ASP A 167 14.55 -0.09 -20.85
CA ASP A 167 15.04 -1.41 -21.28
C ASP A 167 15.21 -2.39 -20.10
N PHE A 168 14.88 -1.95 -18.88
CA PHE A 168 14.94 -2.82 -17.71
C PHE A 168 13.84 -3.89 -17.75
N ASN A 169 14.20 -5.14 -17.47
CA ASN A 169 13.25 -6.23 -17.40
C ASN A 169 12.52 -6.23 -16.05
N TRP A 170 11.30 -5.68 -16.02
CA TRP A 170 10.42 -5.66 -14.85
C TRP A 170 9.66 -6.98 -14.62
N GLY A 171 9.96 -8.03 -15.40
CA GLY A 171 9.20 -9.26 -15.42
C GLY A 171 7.82 -9.07 -16.07
N ALA A 172 6.92 -10.02 -15.82
CA ALA A 172 5.57 -9.96 -16.37
C ALA A 172 4.72 -8.88 -15.67
N GLY A 173 3.83 -8.22 -16.41
CA GLY A 173 2.89 -7.27 -15.82
C GLY A 173 2.03 -7.90 -14.70
N PHE A 174 1.60 -9.15 -14.89
CA PHE A 174 0.91 -9.96 -13.89
C PHE A 174 1.82 -11.11 -13.41
N GLY A 175 2.07 -11.17 -12.10
CA GLY A 175 2.96 -12.17 -11.47
C GLY A 175 4.46 -11.82 -11.50
N GLY A 176 4.84 -10.73 -12.17
CA GLY A 176 6.15 -10.10 -11.99
C GLY A 176 7.34 -11.00 -12.26
N PHE A 177 8.30 -10.98 -11.33
CA PHE A 177 9.53 -11.75 -11.41
C PHE A 177 9.29 -13.25 -11.31
N LEU A 178 8.27 -13.70 -10.58
CA LEU A 178 7.94 -15.13 -10.51
C LEU A 178 7.57 -15.68 -11.89
N THR A 179 6.63 -15.03 -12.58
CA THR A 179 6.20 -15.44 -13.93
C THR A 179 7.36 -15.43 -14.91
N GLU A 180 8.21 -14.42 -14.87
CA GLU A 180 9.41 -14.34 -15.71
C GLU A 180 10.36 -15.53 -15.43
N CYS A 181 10.60 -15.84 -14.16
CA CYS A 181 11.42 -16.98 -13.76
C CYS A 181 10.79 -18.33 -14.13
N GLN A 182 9.48 -18.49 -14.03
CA GLN A 182 8.74 -19.68 -14.48
C GLN A 182 8.89 -19.88 -15.99
N ASN A 183 8.78 -18.82 -16.78
CA ASN A 183 8.96 -18.89 -18.23
C ASN A 183 10.41 -19.25 -18.62
N LYS A 184 11.40 -18.74 -17.87
CA LYS A 184 12.82 -18.99 -18.12
C LYS A 184 13.28 -20.38 -17.69
N LEU A 185 12.84 -20.84 -16.52
CA LEU A 185 13.32 -22.08 -15.90
C LEU A 185 12.42 -23.29 -16.20
N GLY A 186 11.19 -23.04 -16.65
CA GLY A 186 10.12 -24.02 -16.72
C GLY A 186 9.42 -24.19 -15.37
N TYR A 187 8.15 -24.58 -15.42
CA TYR A 187 7.26 -24.65 -14.26
C TYR A 187 7.71 -25.70 -13.21
N GLU A 188 8.44 -26.74 -13.61
CA GLU A 188 8.93 -27.83 -12.74
C GLU A 188 10.31 -27.55 -12.09
N ALA A 189 10.80 -26.32 -12.14
CA ALA A 189 12.06 -25.95 -11.50
C ALA A 189 11.99 -26.11 -9.97
N THR A 190 13.14 -26.41 -9.35
CA THR A 190 13.26 -26.55 -7.89
C THR A 190 12.99 -25.22 -7.17
N LEU A 191 12.57 -25.28 -5.90
CA LEU A 191 12.41 -24.09 -5.05
C LEU A 191 13.66 -23.18 -5.08
N VAL A 192 14.86 -23.73 -4.90
CA VAL A 192 16.11 -22.96 -4.88
C VAL A 192 16.35 -22.23 -6.21
N ALA A 193 16.01 -22.83 -7.34
CA ALA A 193 16.16 -22.21 -8.65
C ALA A 193 15.23 -21.00 -8.80
N TYR A 194 13.97 -21.11 -8.37
CA TYR A 194 13.05 -19.97 -8.34
C TYR A 194 13.53 -18.86 -7.42
N GLN A 195 13.93 -19.21 -6.19
CA GLN A 195 14.43 -18.25 -5.22
C GLN A 195 15.65 -17.49 -5.75
N THR A 196 16.59 -18.21 -6.39
CA THR A 196 17.79 -17.59 -6.97
C THR A 196 17.42 -16.65 -8.10
N CYS A 197 16.60 -17.11 -9.06
CA CYS A 197 16.20 -16.28 -10.19
C CYS A 197 15.45 -15.01 -9.75
N ILE A 198 14.52 -15.12 -8.80
CA ILE A 198 13.78 -13.97 -8.29
C ILE A 198 14.72 -13.01 -7.57
N LYS A 199 15.63 -13.49 -6.72
CA LYS A 199 16.60 -12.64 -6.02
C LYS A 199 17.55 -11.91 -6.96
N ASP A 200 18.02 -12.58 -8.01
CA ASP A 200 18.84 -11.93 -9.05
C ASP A 200 18.07 -10.75 -9.69
N MET A 201 16.77 -10.93 -9.95
CA MET A 201 15.91 -9.85 -10.47
C MET A 201 15.66 -8.76 -9.42
N CYS A 202 15.45 -9.12 -8.16
CA CYS A 202 15.31 -8.18 -7.05
C CYS A 202 16.55 -7.30 -6.89
N ASP A 203 17.74 -7.89 -6.88
CA ASP A 203 19.02 -7.19 -6.78
C ASP A 203 19.22 -6.26 -7.98
N ALA A 204 18.91 -6.73 -9.19
CA ALA A 204 18.99 -5.90 -10.39
C ALA A 204 18.01 -4.72 -10.37
N ALA A 205 16.82 -4.89 -9.81
CA ALA A 205 15.76 -3.89 -9.79
C ALA A 205 15.94 -2.86 -8.67
N PHE A 206 16.30 -3.33 -7.47
CA PHE A 206 16.22 -2.53 -6.25
C PHE A 206 17.57 -2.36 -5.52
N GLY A 207 18.62 -3.10 -5.91
CA GLY A 207 19.91 -3.14 -5.20
C GLY A 207 20.65 -1.80 -5.09
N ASP A 208 20.45 -0.92 -6.05
CA ASP A 208 21.05 0.42 -6.18
C ASP A 208 19.98 1.54 -6.25
N ALA A 209 18.71 1.20 -6.03
CA ALA A 209 17.58 2.13 -6.20
C ALA A 209 17.47 3.20 -5.11
N GLY A 210 18.23 3.05 -4.00
CA GLY A 210 18.07 3.89 -2.82
C GLY A 210 16.76 3.64 -2.06
N LEU A 211 16.04 2.55 -2.36
CA LEU A 211 14.77 2.15 -1.76
C LEU A 211 14.89 0.77 -1.09
N PRO A 212 15.58 0.67 0.06
CA PRO A 212 15.99 -0.61 0.65
C PRO A 212 14.81 -1.50 1.07
N ASN A 213 13.66 -0.91 1.40
CA ASN A 213 12.49 -1.70 1.77
C ASN A 213 11.92 -2.48 0.57
N LEU A 214 12.04 -1.94 -0.67
CA LEU A 214 11.65 -2.67 -1.88
C LEU A 214 12.51 -3.90 -2.10
N LEU A 215 13.83 -3.77 -1.94
CA LEU A 215 14.75 -4.90 -2.03
C LEU A 215 14.43 -5.96 -0.96
N ARG A 216 14.25 -5.53 0.30
CA ARG A 216 13.87 -6.42 1.39
C ARG A 216 12.56 -7.17 1.09
N GLY A 217 11.52 -6.46 0.67
CA GLY A 217 10.22 -7.07 0.34
C GLY A 217 10.29 -8.04 -0.84
N CYS A 218 11.10 -7.72 -1.84
CA CYS A 218 11.33 -8.60 -2.99
C CYS A 218 12.07 -9.88 -2.56
N HIS A 219 13.12 -9.78 -1.75
CA HIS A 219 13.82 -10.95 -1.20
C HIS A 219 12.94 -11.75 -0.25
N TRP A 220 12.10 -11.09 0.56
CA TRP A 220 11.13 -11.74 1.43
C TRP A 220 10.21 -12.68 0.65
N PHE A 221 9.80 -12.30 -0.57
CA PHE A 221 8.94 -13.12 -1.41
C PHE A 221 9.65 -14.42 -1.86
N ALA A 222 10.92 -14.33 -2.26
CA ALA A 222 11.70 -15.51 -2.55
C ALA A 222 11.94 -16.35 -1.28
N ASP A 223 12.42 -15.73 -0.20
CA ASP A 223 12.99 -16.45 0.93
C ASP A 223 11.95 -16.90 1.95
N TRP A 224 11.10 -15.99 2.46
CA TRP A 224 10.12 -16.32 3.49
C TRP A 224 8.85 -16.90 2.89
N TYR A 225 8.35 -16.28 1.82
CA TYR A 225 7.13 -16.67 1.11
C TYR A 225 7.33 -17.86 0.15
N LYS A 226 8.58 -18.29 -0.02
CA LYS A 226 8.97 -19.48 -0.79
C LYS A 226 8.63 -19.41 -2.26
N ALA A 227 8.52 -18.20 -2.83
CA ALA A 227 8.11 -18.00 -4.22
C ALA A 227 6.82 -18.79 -4.57
N ALA A 228 5.89 -18.90 -3.61
CA ALA A 228 4.63 -19.59 -3.82
C ALA A 228 3.74 -18.80 -4.80
N ASP A 229 3.07 -19.53 -5.68
CA ASP A 229 2.25 -18.97 -6.76
C ASP A 229 0.77 -19.07 -6.37
N ASN A 230 0.18 -17.96 -5.93
CA ASN A 230 -1.24 -17.88 -5.54
C ASN A 230 -1.67 -19.00 -4.56
N PRO A 231 -0.97 -19.19 -3.42
CA PRO A 231 -1.27 -20.25 -2.46
C PRO A 231 -2.62 -20.01 -1.76
N THR A 232 -3.28 -21.09 -1.37
CA THR A 232 -4.47 -21.05 -0.51
C THR A 232 -4.11 -20.99 0.97
N TYR A 233 -5.07 -20.56 1.78
CA TYR A 233 -4.91 -20.36 3.21
C TYR A 233 -6.24 -20.49 3.94
N TYR A 234 -6.16 -20.77 5.24
CA TYR A 234 -7.24 -20.50 6.19
C TYR A 234 -7.17 -19.05 6.63
N ILE A 235 -8.32 -18.42 6.84
CA ILE A 235 -8.44 -16.99 7.15
C ILE A 235 -9.37 -16.77 8.34
N GLU A 236 -8.99 -15.82 9.21
CA GLU A 236 -9.83 -15.25 10.26
C GLU A 236 -9.51 -13.75 10.45
N GLU A 237 -10.49 -12.96 10.88
CA GLU A 237 -10.27 -11.56 11.26
C GLU A 237 -9.60 -11.50 12.64
N VAL A 238 -8.59 -10.64 12.78
CA VAL A 238 -7.81 -10.47 14.03
C VAL A 238 -7.53 -8.99 14.31
N GLU A 239 -7.17 -8.70 15.56
CA GLU A 239 -6.65 -7.37 15.92
C GLU A 239 -5.34 -7.07 15.19
N CYS A 240 -5.18 -5.82 14.77
CA CYS A 240 -4.00 -5.41 14.04
C CYS A 240 -2.77 -5.31 14.94
N PRO A 241 -1.65 -5.98 14.60
CA PRO A 241 -0.37 -5.77 15.26
C PRO A 241 0.07 -4.31 15.14
N GLN A 242 0.64 -3.76 16.22
CA GLN A 242 1.11 -2.37 16.25
C GLN A 242 2.07 -2.04 15.10
N TYR A 243 2.91 -3.01 14.68
CA TYR A 243 3.78 -2.85 13.52
C TYR A 243 3.02 -2.44 12.26
N LEU A 244 1.89 -3.09 11.96
CA LEU A 244 1.07 -2.77 10.78
C LEU A 244 0.36 -1.42 10.94
N ILE A 245 -0.02 -1.05 12.17
CA ILE A 245 -0.67 0.24 12.45
C ILE A 245 0.34 1.38 12.23
N ASP A 246 1.54 1.26 12.80
CA ASP A 246 2.59 2.29 12.76
C ASP A 246 3.03 2.62 11.31
N HIS A 247 3.02 1.62 10.42
CA HIS A 247 3.39 1.79 9.02
C HIS A 247 2.18 2.11 8.12
N TYR A 248 0.94 2.02 8.63
CA TYR A 248 -0.28 2.36 7.90
C TYR A 248 -0.79 3.76 8.18
N MET A 249 -0.79 4.22 9.44
CA MET A 249 -1.47 5.45 9.84
C MET A 249 -0.72 6.71 9.43
N SER A 250 -1.38 7.58 8.67
CA SER A 250 -0.85 8.91 8.34
C SER A 250 -0.39 9.71 9.57
N ARG A 251 0.85 10.19 9.55
CA ARG A 251 1.41 11.11 10.56
C ARG A 251 0.97 12.56 10.36
N PHE A 252 0.52 12.93 9.16
CA PHE A 252 0.04 14.28 8.86
C PHE A 252 -1.45 14.46 9.14
N ASN A 253 -2.26 13.60 8.53
CA ASN A 253 -3.72 13.61 8.67
C ASN A 253 -4.15 12.71 9.83
N THR A 254 -3.96 13.17 11.07
CA THR A 254 -4.39 12.45 12.30
C THR A 254 -5.78 12.86 12.78
N THR A 255 -6.48 13.70 12.03
CA THR A 255 -7.86 14.12 12.27
C THR A 255 -8.61 14.14 10.94
N THR A 256 -9.91 14.38 10.98
CA THR A 256 -10.76 14.50 9.79
C THR A 256 -10.52 15.80 9.00
N GLN A 257 -9.65 16.68 9.48
CA GLN A 257 -9.44 18.03 8.95
C GLN A 257 -7.93 18.35 8.83
N THR A 258 -7.58 19.23 7.91
CA THR A 258 -6.20 19.72 7.76
C THR A 258 -6.17 21.14 7.23
N ASN A 259 -5.17 21.90 7.64
CA ASN A 259 -4.92 23.24 7.10
C ASN A 259 -3.75 23.26 6.12
N ILE A 260 -3.13 22.10 5.84
CA ILE A 260 -2.00 21.98 4.93
C ILE A 260 -2.45 22.38 3.53
N LYS A 261 -1.79 23.38 2.95
CA LYS A 261 -2.11 23.90 1.62
C LYS A 261 -1.89 22.83 0.56
N LYS A 262 -2.74 22.82 -0.47
CA LYS A 262 -2.59 21.96 -1.64
C LYS A 262 -1.22 22.13 -2.29
N VAL A 263 -0.52 21.01 -2.46
CA VAL A 263 0.73 20.89 -3.21
C VAL A 263 0.47 20.03 -4.45
N THR A 264 0.97 20.49 -5.60
CA THR A 264 0.80 19.80 -6.89
C THR A 264 2.06 19.05 -7.36
N ASP A 265 3.17 19.23 -6.66
CA ASP A 265 4.44 18.58 -6.95
C ASP A 265 5.13 18.14 -5.66
N TRP A 266 4.88 16.88 -5.28
CA TRP A 266 5.45 16.29 -4.09
C TRP A 266 6.89 15.79 -4.29
N SER A 267 7.38 15.74 -5.53
CA SER A 267 8.74 15.28 -5.83
C SER A 267 9.82 16.17 -5.19
N THR A 268 9.48 17.42 -4.91
CA THR A 268 10.41 18.39 -4.32
C THR A 268 10.44 18.40 -2.79
N TYR A 269 9.44 17.78 -2.15
CA TYR A 269 9.31 17.71 -0.70
C TYR A 269 10.35 16.78 -0.08
N LYS A 270 10.99 17.21 1.00
CA LYS A 270 11.98 16.43 1.76
C LYS A 270 11.53 16.25 3.19
N GLU A 271 12.03 15.21 3.83
CA GLU A 271 11.73 14.96 5.23
C GLU A 271 12.20 16.14 6.09
N GLY A 272 11.28 16.66 6.91
CA GLY A 272 11.51 17.83 7.75
C GLY A 272 11.20 19.18 7.10
N ASP A 273 10.87 19.23 5.81
CA ASP A 273 10.39 20.45 5.18
C ASP A 273 9.09 20.93 5.85
N VAL A 274 9.00 22.24 6.08
CA VAL A 274 7.81 22.86 6.65
C VAL A 274 6.74 22.94 5.56
N LEU A 275 5.56 22.38 5.86
CA LEU A 275 4.41 22.48 4.97
C LEU A 275 3.69 23.80 5.18
N ASP A 276 3.44 24.51 4.09
CA ASP A 276 2.59 25.71 4.11
C ASP A 276 1.19 25.34 4.62
N THR A 277 0.67 26.16 5.53
CA THR A 277 -0.70 26.04 6.03
C THR A 277 -1.50 27.28 5.67
N LEU A 278 -2.77 27.10 5.32
CA LEU A 278 -3.72 28.21 5.23
C LEU A 278 -4.39 28.40 6.59
N HIS A 279 -4.43 29.63 7.09
CA HIS A 279 -5.23 29.93 8.26
C HIS A 279 -6.68 30.18 7.82
N CYS A 280 -7.59 29.30 8.24
CA CYS A 280 -8.94 29.24 7.71
C CYS A 280 -9.98 29.22 8.82
N TRP A 281 -11.14 29.83 8.57
CA TRP A 281 -12.23 29.98 9.53
C TRP A 281 -13.57 29.60 8.89
N LYS A 282 -14.42 28.91 9.66
CA LYS A 282 -15.79 28.62 9.23
C LYS A 282 -16.64 29.89 9.24
N ALA A 283 -17.82 29.79 8.62
CA ALA A 283 -18.81 30.85 8.62
C ALA A 283 -19.13 31.32 10.06
N GLY A 284 -18.84 32.59 10.37
CA GLY A 284 -19.07 33.19 11.69
C GLY A 284 -17.93 33.00 12.70
N GLU A 285 -16.87 32.28 12.33
CA GLU A 285 -15.68 32.05 13.18
C GLU A 285 -14.49 32.92 12.75
N ALA A 286 -14.68 33.81 11.78
CA ALA A 286 -13.64 34.70 11.29
C ALA A 286 -13.13 35.65 12.39
N PRO A 287 -11.81 35.89 12.50
CA PRO A 287 -11.28 36.94 13.35
C PRO A 287 -11.92 38.30 12.99
N PRO A 288 -12.29 39.16 13.97
CA PRO A 288 -12.83 40.47 13.65
C PRO A 288 -11.81 41.34 12.92
N GLU A 289 -12.18 41.86 11.75
CA GLU A 289 -11.42 42.88 11.03
C GLU A 289 -12.09 44.23 11.26
N ASN A 290 -11.38 45.19 11.88
CA ASN A 290 -11.91 46.53 12.19
C ASN A 290 -13.24 46.52 12.96
N GLY A 291 -13.44 45.54 13.85
CA GLY A 291 -14.67 45.38 14.64
C GLY A 291 -15.82 44.70 13.90
N TRP A 292 -15.60 44.21 12.67
CA TRP A 292 -16.57 43.42 11.90
C TRP A 292 -16.14 41.95 11.82
N THR A 293 -17.01 41.04 12.26
CA THR A 293 -16.81 39.59 12.12
C THR A 293 -17.45 39.12 10.81
N ASN A 294 -16.66 38.52 9.93
CA ASN A 294 -17.18 37.97 8.68
C ASN A 294 -18.08 36.75 8.98
N PRO A 295 -19.38 36.78 8.64
CA PRO A 295 -20.27 35.65 8.88
C PRO A 295 -20.02 34.50 7.89
N SER A 296 -19.12 34.66 6.91
CA SER A 296 -18.78 33.66 5.89
C SER A 296 -17.45 32.96 6.17
N ALA A 297 -17.29 31.76 5.63
CA ALA A 297 -16.05 31.01 5.66
C ALA A 297 -14.93 31.73 4.87
N GLY A 298 -13.66 31.51 5.20
CA GLY A 298 -12.54 32.04 4.43
C GLY A 298 -11.18 31.58 4.92
N CYS A 299 -10.12 31.86 4.14
CA CYS A 299 -8.74 31.70 4.58
C CYS A 299 -7.93 32.97 4.35
N ASP A 300 -7.03 33.24 5.29
CA ASP A 300 -5.90 34.14 5.10
C ASP A 300 -4.93 33.48 4.12
N VAL A 301 -4.76 34.13 2.98
CA VAL A 301 -3.60 33.93 2.08
C VAL A 301 -2.51 34.88 2.58
N LYS A 302 -1.94 34.60 3.76
CA LYS A 302 -0.72 35.27 4.19
C LYS A 302 0.50 34.59 3.60
#